data_AF-A0A2N3A3M2-F1
#
_entry.id   AF-A0A2N3A3M2-F1
#
_cell.length_a   1.000
_cell.length_b   1.000
_cell.length_c   1.000
_cell.angle_alpha   90.00
_cell.angle_beta   90.00
_cell.angle_gamma   90.00
#
_symmetry.space_group_name_H-M   'P 1'
#
loop_
_entity.id
_entity.type
_entity.pdbx_description
1 polymer ?
#
loop_
_entity_poly.entity_id
_entity_poly.type
_entity_poly.pdbx_seq_one_letter_code
_entity_poly.pdbx_strand_id
1 'polypeptide(L)'
;PASDIDLLIHHQCDDQQLKCLQAWINGWSLCLAEENFQRTGYQTDGLIDLHLITDKDIEEAGSFAVMIGAVTDPARLLRKTES
;
A
#
# COMPACT_ATOMS: atom_id res chain seq x y z
N PRO A 1 -8.35 0.98 18.65
CA PRO A 1 -7.26 1.45 17.76
C PRO A 1 -7.73 1.38 16.30
N ALA A 2 -7.87 2.53 15.63
CA ALA A 2 -7.89 2.54 14.17
C ALA A 2 -6.43 2.27 13.76
N SER A 3 -6.15 1.06 13.28
CA SER A 3 -4.83 0.70 12.81
C SER A 3 -4.87 0.83 11.29
N ASP A 4 -4.08 1.75 10.77
CA ASP A 4 -3.88 1.90 9.34
C ASP A 4 -3.00 0.74 8.83
N ILE A 5 -3.23 0.34 7.58
CA ILE A 5 -2.52 -0.75 6.88
C ILE A 5 -1.68 -0.11 5.80
N ASP A 6 -0.37 -0.02 6.03
CA ASP A 6 0.57 0.49 5.03
C ASP A 6 0.90 -0.58 3.99
N LEU A 7 0.65 -0.28 2.72
CA LEU A 7 0.99 -1.13 1.58
C LEU A 7 1.98 -0.42 0.66
N LEU A 8 3.19 -0.96 0.56
CA LEU A 8 4.18 -0.56 -0.43
C LEU A 8 4.14 -1.53 -1.61
N ILE A 9 3.89 -1.02 -2.81
CA ILE A 9 3.87 -1.81 -4.04
C ILE A 9 4.87 -1.25 -5.05
N HIS A 10 5.85 -2.08 -5.41
CA HIS A 10 6.64 -1.86 -6.62
C HIS A 10 5.85 -2.29 -7.85
N HIS A 11 5.83 -1.45 -8.88
CA HIS A 11 5.11 -1.74 -10.12
C HIS A 11 5.85 -1.27 -11.38
N GLN A 12 5.51 -1.92 -12.49
CA GLN A 12 5.86 -1.49 -13.85
C GLN A 12 4.59 -1.20 -14.68
N CYS A 13 3.49 -0.89 -13.99
CA CYS A 13 2.20 -0.61 -14.60
C CYS A 13 2.23 0.62 -15.52
N ASP A 14 1.44 0.57 -16.61
CA ASP A 14 1.06 1.76 -17.36
C ASP A 14 0.01 2.60 -16.61
N ASP A 15 -0.31 3.79 -17.13
CA ASP A 15 -1.27 4.73 -16.51
C ASP A 15 -2.66 4.11 -16.28
N GLN A 16 -3.12 3.24 -17.17
CA GLN A 16 -4.45 2.63 -17.07
C GLN A 16 -4.44 1.54 -16.00
N GLN A 17 -3.42 0.69 -16.00
CA GLN A 17 -3.20 -0.34 -14.99
C GLN A 17 -3.04 0.29 -13.60
N LEU A 18 -2.31 1.40 -13.51
CA LEU A 18 -2.11 2.14 -12.26
C LEU A 18 -3.42 2.66 -11.69
N LYS A 19 -4.26 3.28 -12.53
CA LYS A 19 -5.61 3.74 -12.13
C LYS A 19 -6.48 2.59 -11.66
N CYS A 20 -6.45 1.45 -12.37
CA CYS A 20 -7.19 0.26 -11.96
C CYS A 20 -6.72 -0.28 -10.61
N LEU A 21 -5.40 -0.35 -10.38
CA LEU A 21 -4.81 -0.79 -9.11
C LEU A 21 -5.22 0.14 -7.96
N GLN A 22 -5.08 1.45 -8.15
CA GLN A 22 -5.47 2.45 -7.15
C GLN A 22 -6.96 2.37 -6.81
N ALA A 23 -7.82 2.26 -7.82
CA ALA A 23 -9.26 2.12 -7.61
C ALA A 23 -9.62 0.84 -6.85
N TRP A 24 -8.94 -0.27 -7.17
CA TRP A 24 -9.15 -1.56 -6.50
C TRP A 24 -8.73 -1.49 -5.02
N ILE A 25 -7.54 -0.97 -4.72
CA ILE A 25 -7.08 -0.80 -3.33
C ILE A 25 -7.97 0.17 -2.56
N ASN A 26 -8.36 1.30 -3.16
CA ASN A 26 -9.24 2.26 -2.52
C ASN A 26 -10.61 1.65 -2.17
N GLY A 27 -11.18 0.83 -3.06
CA GLY A 27 -12.41 0.10 -2.78
C GLY A 27 -12.28 -0.79 -1.55
N TRP A 28 -11.19 -1.55 -1.43
CA TRP A 28 -10.93 -2.35 -0.22
C TRP A 28 -10.69 -1.50 1.03
N SER A 29 -9.98 -0.38 0.90
CA SER A 29 -9.73 0.57 2.00
C SER A 29 -11.03 1.05 2.63
N LEU A 30 -12.00 1.46 1.79
CA LEU A 30 -13.32 1.90 2.22
C LEU A 30 -14.15 0.76 2.82
N CYS A 31 -14.13 -0.43 2.21
CA CYS A 31 -14.83 -1.59 2.76
C CYS A 31 -14.32 -1.97 4.15
N LEU A 32 -12.99 -1.94 4.36
CA LEU A 32 -12.40 -2.23 5.65
C LEU A 32 -12.74 -1.15 6.68
N ALA A 33 -12.76 0.12 6.29
CA ALA A 33 -13.17 1.22 7.17
C ALA A 33 -14.61 1.06 7.66
N GLU A 34 -15.53 0.66 6.77
CA GLU A 34 -16.91 0.35 7.13
C GLU A 34 -17.00 -0.84 8.09
N GLU A 35 -16.30 -1.94 7.81
CA GLU A 35 -16.26 -3.11 8.71
C GLU A 35 -15.69 -2.76 10.09
N ASN A 36 -14.67 -1.89 10.15
CA ASN A 36 -14.13 -1.40 11.41
C ASN A 36 -15.16 -0.55 12.15
N PHE A 37 -15.86 0.35 11.46
CA PHE A 37 -16.93 1.14 12.05
C PHE A 37 -18.03 0.24 12.63
N GLN A 38 -18.47 -0.79 11.92
CA GLN A 38 -19.48 -1.73 12.41
C GLN A 38 -19.03 -2.48 13.68
N ARG A 39 -17.72 -2.77 13.82
CA ARG A 39 -17.18 -3.51 14.96
C ARG A 39 -16.87 -2.63 16.17
N THR A 40 -16.45 -1.38 15.95
CA THR A 40 -15.86 -0.54 17.00
C THR A 40 -16.58 0.79 17.21
N GLY A 41 -17.45 1.19 16.28
CA GLY A 41 -18.12 2.49 16.28
C GLY A 41 -17.23 3.68 15.89
N TYR A 42 -15.99 3.44 15.43
CA TYR A 42 -15.04 4.50 15.05
C TYR A 42 -15.05 4.69 13.54
N GLN A 43 -15.35 5.91 13.09
CA GLN A 43 -15.32 6.28 11.68
C GLN A 43 -13.89 6.61 11.24
N THR A 44 -13.57 6.26 10.00
CA THR A 44 -12.29 6.50 9.33
C THR A 44 -12.58 6.68 7.83
N ASP A 45 -11.74 7.46 7.15
CA ASP A 45 -11.86 7.73 5.71
C ASP A 45 -11.28 6.60 4.83
N GLY A 46 -10.69 5.58 5.45
CA GLY A 46 -9.99 4.47 4.81
C GLY A 46 -9.01 3.82 5.77
N LEU A 47 -8.69 2.55 5.55
CA LEU A 47 -7.75 1.80 6.40
C LEU A 47 -6.49 1.34 5.69
N ILE A 48 -6.37 1.58 4.39
CA ILE A 48 -5.17 1.25 3.63
C ILE A 48 -4.52 2.55 3.17
N ASP A 49 -3.26 2.74 3.57
CA ASP A 49 -2.36 3.73 2.95
C ASP A 49 -1.52 3.02 1.88
N LEU A 50 -1.56 3.54 0.65
CA LEU A 50 -0.93 2.92 -0.51
C LEU A 50 0.25 3.76 -0.99
N HIS A 51 1.44 3.18 -0.89
CA HIS A 51 2.67 3.73 -1.44
C HIS A 51 3.07 2.97 -2.70
N LEU A 52 3.20 3.68 -3.80
CA LEU A 52 3.58 3.14 -5.10
C LEU A 52 4.99 3.58 -5.43
N ILE A 53 5.83 2.64 -5.86
CA ILE A 53 7.22 2.91 -6.23
C ILE A 53 7.56 2.23 -7.56
N THR A 54 8.48 2.84 -8.29
CA THR A 54 8.99 2.37 -9.57
C THR A 54 10.43 1.86 -9.44
N ASP A 55 10.96 1.28 -10.51
CA ASP A 55 12.39 0.92 -10.57
C ASP A 55 13.30 2.13 -10.28
N LYS A 56 12.93 3.30 -10.81
CA LYS A 56 13.67 4.55 -10.58
C LYS A 56 13.71 4.93 -9.11
N ASP A 57 12.59 4.82 -8.40
CA ASP A 57 12.51 5.15 -6.98
C ASP A 57 13.40 4.23 -6.12
N ILE A 58 13.54 2.96 -6.54
CA ILE A 58 14.45 1.99 -5.92
C ILE A 58 15.91 2.35 -6.20
N GLU A 59 16.25 2.67 -7.44
CA GLU A 59 17.62 3.07 -7.84
C GLU A 59 18.07 4.33 -7.10
N GLU A 60 17.17 5.30 -6.93
CA GLU A 60 17.45 6.57 -6.24
C GLU A 60 17.38 6.44 -4.71
N ALA A 61 17.00 5.27 -4.18
CA ALA A 61 16.70 5.05 -2.75
C ALA A 61 15.75 6.13 -2.20
N GLY A 62 14.76 6.53 -3.00
CA GLY A 62 13.84 7.60 -2.67
C GLY A 62 12.72 7.16 -1.74
N SER A 63 12.33 8.04 -0.81
CA SER A 63 11.11 7.94 0.01
C SER A 63 10.94 6.57 0.70
N PHE A 64 9.96 5.76 0.30
CA PHE A 64 9.65 4.44 0.88
C PHE A 64 10.51 3.30 0.34
N ALA A 65 11.24 3.49 -0.76
CA ALA A 65 12.09 2.44 -1.31
C ALA A 65 13.25 2.07 -0.37
N VAL A 66 13.65 2.99 0.52
CA VAL A 66 14.64 2.73 1.58
C VAL A 66 14.22 1.61 2.53
N MET A 67 12.92 1.34 2.65
CA MET A 67 12.39 0.26 3.50
C MET A 67 12.60 -1.12 2.86
N ILE A 68 12.93 -1.21 1.57
CA ILE A 68 13.21 -2.48 0.89
C ILE A 68 14.59 -2.98 1.33
N GLY A 69 14.61 -4.02 2.15
CA GLY A 69 15.86 -4.64 2.64
C GLY A 69 16.54 -3.86 3.76
N ALA A 70 15.87 -2.88 4.37
CA ALA A 70 16.37 -2.15 5.52
C ALA A 70 16.64 -3.07 6.72
N VAL A 71 17.67 -2.73 7.51
CA VAL A 71 17.94 -3.41 8.79
C VAL A 71 16.92 -3.00 9.86
N THR A 72 16.40 -1.77 9.76
CA THR A 72 15.45 -1.18 10.70
C THR A 72 14.16 -0.82 9.97
N ASP A 73 13.02 -1.29 10.48
CA ASP A 73 11.69 -1.12 9.89
C ASP A 73 11.55 -1.56 8.41
N PRO A 74 11.91 -2.83 8.08
CA PRO A 74 11.80 -3.31 6.72
C PRO A 74 10.36 -3.51 6.29
N ALA A 75 10.07 -3.16 5.04
CA ALA A 75 8.85 -3.58 4.38
C ALA A 75 8.78 -5.12 4.37
N ARG A 76 7.68 -5.68 4.89
CA ARG A 76 7.47 -7.13 4.89
C ARG A 76 6.99 -7.59 3.52
N LEU A 77 7.81 -8.37 2.82
CA LEU A 77 7.43 -8.96 1.54
C LEU A 77 6.20 -9.86 1.70
N LEU A 78 5.08 -9.48 1.07
CA LEU A 78 3.84 -10.28 1.08
C LEU A 78 3.79 -11.24 -0.12
N ARG A 79 4.26 -10.78 -1.29
CA ARG A 79 4.28 -11.55 -2.53
C ARG A 79 5.33 -10.99 -3.47
N LYS A 80 6.02 -11.88 -4.18
CA LYS A 80 6.88 -11.54 -5.32
C LYS A 80 6.36 -12.28 -6.55
N THR A 81 6.30 -11.60 -7.69
CA THR A 81 6.06 -12.25 -8.98
C THR A 81 7.41 -12.75 -9.49
N GLU A 82 7.50 -14.03 -9.85
CA GLU A 82 8.71 -14.53 -10.52
C GLU A 82 8.77 -13.95 -11.93
N SER A 83 9.96 -13.51 -12.32
CA SER A 83 10.26 -12.95 -13.64
C SER A 83 10.49 -14.05 -14.67
#